data_AF-A0A812Q8R6-F1
#
_entry.id   AF-A0A812Q8R6-F1
#
_cell.length_a   1.000
_cell.length_b   1.000
_cell.length_c   1.000
_cell.angle_alpha   90.00
_cell.angle_beta   90.00
_cell.angle_gamma   90.00
#
_symmetry.space_group_name_H-M   'P 1'
#
loop_
_entity.id
_entity.type
_entity.pdbx_description
1 polymer ?
#
loop_
_entity_poly.entity_id
_entity_poly.type
_entity_poly.pdbx_seq_one_letter_code
_entity_poly.pdbx_strand_id
1 'polypeptide(L)'
;MDAATVDVLVFSMDVINLRATVDALVTWTLSSSCGHGCGDNDFAGSMDVVILRAWMRSLRGFLQVDRHHGRSAIKSFGCSKVTPGPELPRTTRHLHGLNSCVKSHWKDYGLKPDAANVMGNSREECCDVKKCDTFECPNNTQWEPNPKAVVGSTIKQCCTKKMCDTHTCSKDSLQKKPVKGLQGSTDDECCEHKFCTAWTCSDKTKWVHKSAQHGATNLDRRGFSDEECCDEKYCLAEICDPATQWKGKEGLDKIQGSTHEQCCEKIFCDDFVCDTDVNGTGVGTQWYKRVDTNTYKWQGSTNEECCLPIYCSQYTTSHPTRWVRKKDASLHGSTDVECYDPLWCSEYCCDKQSGLELRPNAKQHQGSTDEECCVKIG
;
A
#
# COMPACT_ATOMS: atom_id res chain seq x y z
N MET A 1 -2.24 -34.62 52.59
CA MET A 1 -1.47 -34.99 51.38
C MET A 1 -1.43 -33.73 50.55
N ASP A 2 -0.49 -32.86 50.89
CA ASP A 2 -0.31 -31.57 50.24
C ASP A 2 0.70 -31.74 49.10
N ALA A 3 0.29 -31.38 47.88
CA ALA A 3 1.17 -31.29 46.74
C ALA A 3 1.27 -29.81 46.35
N ALA A 4 2.38 -29.19 46.72
CA ALA A 4 2.76 -27.87 46.28
C ALA A 4 3.40 -27.95 44.89
N THR A 5 2.85 -27.23 43.92
CA THR A 5 3.49 -26.95 42.64
C THR A 5 4.34 -25.69 42.76
N VAL A 6 5.59 -25.79 42.29
CA VAL A 6 6.60 -24.73 42.25
C VAL A 6 6.59 -24.12 40.85
N ASP A 7 6.25 -22.83 40.74
CA ASP A 7 6.46 -22.05 39.52
C ASP A 7 7.83 -21.37 39.56
N VAL A 8 8.63 -21.63 38.53
CA VAL A 8 9.94 -20.99 38.28
C VAL A 8 9.72 -19.88 37.25
N LEU A 9 9.73 -18.64 37.71
CA LEU A 9 9.82 -17.44 36.87
C LEU A 9 11.27 -17.23 36.42
N VAL A 10 11.54 -17.46 35.14
CA VAL A 10 12.77 -17.01 34.47
C VAL A 10 12.49 -15.65 33.84
N PHE A 11 13.06 -14.58 34.41
CA PHE A 11 13.13 -13.27 33.78
C PHE A 11 14.27 -13.28 32.74
N SER A 12 13.91 -13.19 31.46
CA SER A 12 14.83 -12.77 30.40
C SER A 12 14.69 -11.26 30.23
N MET A 13 15.80 -10.51 30.38
CA MET A 13 15.82 -9.05 30.25
C MET A 13 15.65 -8.63 28.79
N ASP A 14 14.65 -7.78 28.56
CA ASP A 14 14.31 -7.20 27.27
C ASP A 14 15.30 -6.13 26.80
N VAL A 15 15.53 -6.16 25.49
CA VAL A 15 16.15 -5.12 24.68
C VAL A 15 15.25 -3.88 24.68
N ILE A 16 15.82 -2.74 25.07
CA ILE A 16 15.17 -1.43 25.13
C ILE A 16 14.64 -1.05 23.74
N ASN A 17 13.31 -1.04 23.62
CA ASN A 17 12.57 -0.61 22.44
C ASN A 17 12.44 0.91 22.45
N LEU A 18 13.32 1.60 21.72
CA LEU A 18 13.49 3.06 21.70
C LEU A 18 12.41 3.81 20.88
N ARG A 19 11.20 3.25 20.75
CA ARG A 19 10.10 3.83 19.94
C ARG A 19 8.91 4.35 20.75
N ALA A 20 8.82 4.09 22.05
CA ALA A 20 7.65 4.49 22.86
C ALA A 20 7.81 5.84 23.61
N THR A 21 8.98 6.48 23.57
CA THR A 21 9.25 7.70 24.36
C THR A 21 9.10 9.02 23.58
N VAL A 22 8.87 8.96 22.27
CA VAL A 22 8.74 10.17 21.43
C VAL A 22 7.28 10.64 21.34
N ASP A 23 6.30 9.74 21.44
CA ASP A 23 4.88 10.11 21.32
C ASP A 23 4.27 10.70 22.61
N ALA A 24 4.97 10.62 23.76
CA ALA A 24 4.51 11.21 25.02
C ALA A 24 4.95 12.67 25.23
N LEU A 25 5.78 13.24 24.35
CA LEU A 25 6.31 14.61 24.47
C LEU A 25 5.62 15.62 23.55
N VAL A 26 4.76 15.18 22.62
CA VAL A 26 4.04 16.07 21.69
C VAL A 26 2.65 16.46 22.22
N THR A 27 2.10 15.76 23.21
CA THR A 27 0.73 15.98 23.72
C THR A 27 0.65 16.86 24.98
N TRP A 28 1.75 17.48 25.42
CA TRP A 28 1.78 18.28 26.67
C TRP A 28 2.21 19.75 26.51
N THR A 29 1.96 20.35 25.34
CA THR A 29 2.19 21.79 25.12
C THR A 29 1.05 22.51 24.39
N LEU A 30 -0.21 22.07 24.54
CA LEU A 30 -1.38 22.86 24.13
C LEU A 30 -2.56 22.64 25.10
N SER A 31 -2.40 23.00 26.37
CA SER A 31 -3.54 23.26 27.26
C SER A 31 -3.14 24.19 28.40
N SER A 32 -2.97 25.47 28.06
CA SER A 32 -2.92 26.54 29.05
C SER A 32 -3.44 27.84 28.45
N SER A 33 -4.69 28.18 28.85
CA SER A 33 -5.22 29.54 29.05
C SER A 33 -5.15 30.56 27.90
N CYS A 34 -6.32 30.94 27.38
CA CYS A 34 -6.90 32.28 27.58
C CYS A 34 -8.36 32.27 27.10
N GLY A 35 -9.30 32.48 28.03
CA GLY A 35 -10.66 32.89 27.70
C GLY A 35 -10.75 34.41 27.75
N HIS A 36 -11.30 35.02 26.69
CA HIS A 36 -12.28 36.11 26.68
C HIS A 36 -12.45 36.60 25.24
N GLY A 37 -13.70 36.78 24.83
CA GLY A 37 -14.05 37.16 23.46
C GLY A 37 -13.70 38.61 23.10
N CYS A 38 -13.54 38.83 21.80
CA CYS A 38 -14.01 39.99 21.04
C CYS A 38 -13.62 39.81 19.56
N GLY A 39 -14.60 39.95 18.67
CA GLY A 39 -14.50 40.78 17.46
C GLY A 39 -13.61 40.34 16.29
N ASP A 40 -14.25 40.29 15.12
CA ASP A 40 -13.70 40.18 13.77
C ASP A 40 -12.47 41.07 13.49
N ASN A 41 -11.46 40.52 12.80
CA ASN A 41 -10.93 40.99 11.51
C ASN A 41 -9.55 40.39 11.18
N ASP A 42 -9.33 40.25 9.86
CA ASP A 42 -8.11 39.91 9.14
C ASP A 42 -6.78 40.29 9.81
N PHE A 43 -5.84 39.35 9.90
CA PHE A 43 -4.41 39.64 9.76
C PHE A 43 -3.61 38.41 9.30
N ALA A 44 -3.06 38.52 8.10
CA ALA A 44 -1.95 37.70 7.63
C ALA A 44 -0.69 38.01 8.46
N GLY A 45 -0.02 36.97 8.95
CA GLY A 45 1.17 37.10 9.79
C GLY A 45 2.10 35.89 9.71
N SER A 46 3.15 36.04 8.90
CA SER A 46 4.41 35.28 8.88
C SER A 46 4.85 34.80 10.28
N MET A 47 5.01 33.48 10.45
CA MET A 47 5.61 32.87 11.64
C MET A 47 7.01 32.30 11.33
N ASP A 48 7.91 32.49 12.29
CA ASP A 48 9.36 32.54 12.18
C ASP A 48 10.12 31.28 11.69
N VAL A 49 11.05 31.50 10.77
CA VAL A 49 12.04 30.54 10.21
C VAL A 49 13.28 30.37 11.12
N VAL A 50 13.29 30.96 12.31
CA VAL A 50 14.51 31.03 13.14
C VAL A 50 14.78 29.75 13.93
N ILE A 51 13.75 28.98 14.32
CA ILE A 51 13.93 27.79 15.17
C ILE A 51 14.37 26.55 14.35
N LEU A 52 13.99 26.44 13.07
CA LEU A 52 14.40 25.31 12.21
C LEU A 52 15.88 25.33 11.79
N ARG A 53 16.53 26.49 11.80
CA ARG A 53 17.97 26.60 11.44
C ARG A 53 18.92 26.19 12.55
N ALA A 54 18.48 26.21 13.81
CA ALA A 54 19.28 25.74 14.94
C ALA A 54 19.31 24.21 15.02
N TRP A 55 18.21 23.54 14.66
CA TRP A 55 18.10 22.08 14.75
C TRP A 55 18.90 21.35 13.66
N MET A 56 18.97 21.89 12.44
CA MET A 56 19.75 21.26 11.35
C MET A 56 21.28 21.37 11.50
N ARG A 57 21.81 22.23 12.39
CA ARG A 57 23.26 22.31 12.63
C ARG A 57 23.78 21.25 13.60
N SER A 58 22.92 20.64 14.41
CA SER A 58 23.35 19.65 15.41
C SER A 58 23.45 18.21 14.89
N LEU A 59 22.89 17.92 13.71
CA LEU A 59 22.91 16.57 13.10
C LEU A 59 24.09 16.31 12.15
N ARG A 60 24.94 17.30 11.88
CA ARG A 60 26.12 17.15 11.00
C ARG A 60 27.40 16.64 11.69
N GLY A 61 27.35 16.39 13.00
CA GLY A 61 28.52 16.00 13.80
C GLY A 61 28.68 14.51 14.11
N PHE A 62 27.75 13.63 13.70
CA PHE A 62 27.66 12.27 14.27
C PHE A 62 27.92 11.10 13.31
N LEU A 63 28.47 11.34 12.11
CA LEU A 63 28.88 10.25 11.20
C LEU A 63 30.28 10.50 10.65
N GLN A 64 31.29 10.24 11.48
CA GLN A 64 32.65 9.95 11.01
C GLN A 64 33.18 8.77 11.83
N VAL A 65 32.90 7.55 11.34
CA VAL A 65 33.60 6.33 11.74
C VAL A 65 33.98 5.56 10.47
N ASP A 66 35.28 5.58 10.22
CA ASP A 66 36.16 4.65 9.51
C ASP A 66 35.59 3.68 8.46
N ARG A 67 35.96 3.92 7.19
CA ARG A 67 36.15 2.87 6.19
C ARG A 67 37.59 2.88 5.68
N HIS A 68 38.38 1.95 6.21
CA HIS A 68 39.69 1.58 5.71
C HIS A 68 39.64 1.19 4.22
N HIS A 69 40.58 1.75 3.46
CA HIS A 69 40.83 1.48 2.05
C HIS A 69 41.56 0.15 1.86
N GLY A 70 40.93 -0.82 1.19
CA GLY A 70 41.63 -1.93 0.53
C GLY A 70 42.11 -1.50 -0.86
N ARG A 71 43.35 -0.99 -0.95
CA ARG A 71 44.02 -0.70 -2.24
C ARG A 71 44.65 -1.99 -2.78
N SER A 72 44.09 -2.51 -3.87
CA SER A 72 44.72 -3.52 -4.72
C SER A 72 45.96 -2.93 -5.40
N ALA A 73 47.09 -3.62 -5.24
CA ALA A 73 48.36 -3.32 -5.87
C ALA A 73 48.30 -3.57 -7.38
N ILE A 74 48.40 -2.52 -8.18
CA ILE A 74 48.70 -2.60 -9.62
C ILE A 74 50.22 -2.60 -9.75
N LYS A 75 50.79 -3.75 -10.15
CA LYS A 75 52.20 -3.88 -10.54
C LYS A 75 52.47 -3.08 -11.81
N SER A 76 53.17 -1.97 -11.68
CA SER A 76 53.84 -1.26 -12.77
C SER A 76 55.00 -2.10 -13.31
N PHE A 77 54.91 -2.56 -14.56
CA PHE A 77 56.05 -3.07 -15.31
C PHE A 77 56.99 -1.91 -15.66
N GLY A 78 58.18 -1.91 -15.07
CA GLY A 78 59.26 -1.02 -15.45
C GLY A 78 59.88 -1.46 -16.77
N CYS A 79 59.96 -0.54 -17.74
CA CYS A 79 60.82 -0.67 -18.90
C CYS A 79 62.28 -0.59 -18.45
N SER A 80 62.99 -1.72 -18.49
CA SER A 80 64.45 -1.77 -18.34
C SER A 80 65.12 -1.03 -19.50
N LYS A 81 66.00 -0.09 -19.15
CA LYS A 81 66.97 0.53 -20.05
C LYS A 81 67.93 -0.56 -20.54
N VAL A 82 67.99 -0.73 -21.86
CA VAL A 82 69.01 -1.52 -22.55
C VAL A 82 70.29 -0.67 -22.63
N THR A 83 71.37 -1.15 -22.06
CA THR A 83 72.73 -0.63 -22.23
C THR A 83 73.32 -1.08 -23.58
N PRO A 84 74.14 -0.26 -24.25
CA PRO A 84 74.85 -0.65 -25.46
C PRO A 84 76.13 -1.42 -25.10
N GLY A 85 76.29 -2.61 -25.68
CA GLY A 85 77.47 -3.46 -25.59
C GLY A 85 77.98 -3.83 -27.00
N PRO A 86 79.25 -4.25 -27.14
CA PRO A 86 80.19 -3.66 -28.08
C PRO A 86 80.19 -4.29 -29.47
N GLU A 87 80.69 -3.49 -30.41
CA GLU A 87 81.04 -3.83 -31.79
C GLU A 87 81.91 -5.10 -31.88
N LEU A 88 81.47 -6.04 -32.71
CA LEU A 88 82.27 -7.15 -33.24
C LEU A 88 81.98 -7.31 -34.75
N PRO A 89 82.89 -7.92 -35.52
CA PRO A 89 83.33 -7.38 -36.80
C PRO A 89 82.47 -7.83 -37.97
N ARG A 90 82.49 -6.96 -39.00
CA ARG A 90 82.08 -7.26 -40.38
C ARG A 90 82.81 -8.51 -40.88
N THR A 91 82.07 -9.60 -41.06
CA THR A 91 82.42 -10.69 -41.96
C THR A 91 81.44 -10.73 -43.13
N THR A 92 81.92 -10.16 -44.23
CA THR A 92 81.78 -10.58 -45.63
C THR A 92 80.69 -11.59 -45.99
N ARG A 93 79.72 -11.07 -46.77
CA ARG A 93 78.78 -11.72 -47.70
C ARG A 93 79.14 -13.16 -48.12
N HIS A 94 78.17 -14.05 -47.97
CA HIS A 94 77.86 -15.03 -49.01
C HIS A 94 76.43 -14.82 -49.51
N LEU A 95 76.38 -14.36 -50.76
CA LEU A 95 75.22 -14.31 -51.63
C LEU A 95 74.81 -15.73 -52.02
N HIS A 96 73.80 -16.26 -51.36
CA HIS A 96 72.83 -17.21 -51.93
C HIS A 96 71.52 -16.86 -51.22
N GLY A 97 70.66 -16.03 -51.79
CA GLY A 97 69.92 -16.40 -53.00
C GLY A 97 68.64 -17.13 -52.63
N LEU A 98 67.88 -16.61 -51.66
CA LEU A 98 66.47 -16.95 -51.49
C LEU A 98 65.73 -15.64 -51.19
N ASN A 99 65.25 -15.02 -52.27
CA ASN A 99 64.23 -13.96 -52.28
C ASN A 99 62.90 -14.56 -51.75
N SER A 100 62.88 -15.01 -50.50
CA SER A 100 61.64 -15.48 -49.86
C SER A 100 61.05 -14.33 -49.04
N CYS A 101 59.73 -14.19 -49.12
CA CYS A 101 58.99 -13.13 -48.46
C CYS A 101 59.22 -13.15 -46.94
N VAL A 102 60.12 -12.28 -46.44
CA VAL A 102 60.44 -12.21 -45.01
C VAL A 102 59.35 -11.43 -44.28
N LYS A 103 58.74 -12.07 -43.28
CA LYS A 103 57.54 -11.63 -42.54
C LYS A 103 57.71 -10.35 -41.69
N SER A 104 58.84 -9.64 -41.80
CA SER A 104 59.35 -8.81 -40.69
C SER A 104 58.74 -7.42 -40.51
N HIS A 105 57.88 -6.89 -41.41
CA HIS A 105 57.37 -5.50 -41.24
C HIS A 105 55.93 -5.20 -41.68
N TRP A 106 55.13 -6.17 -42.10
CA TRP A 106 53.84 -5.92 -42.76
C TRP A 106 52.63 -6.36 -41.90
N LYS A 107 52.27 -5.55 -40.89
CA LYS A 107 51.19 -5.90 -39.93
C LYS A 107 49.79 -6.01 -40.56
N ASP A 108 49.55 -5.31 -41.67
CA ASP A 108 48.23 -5.22 -42.31
C ASP A 108 48.02 -6.20 -43.48
N TYR A 109 48.99 -7.09 -43.71
CA TYR A 109 49.05 -7.92 -44.90
C TYR A 109 49.12 -9.40 -44.53
N GLY A 110 48.41 -10.23 -45.28
CA GLY A 110 48.45 -11.68 -45.18
C GLY A 110 49.42 -12.20 -46.23
N LEU A 111 50.26 -13.18 -45.89
CA LEU A 111 51.04 -13.88 -46.90
C LEU A 111 50.08 -14.59 -47.86
N LYS A 112 50.34 -14.50 -49.17
CA LYS A 112 49.60 -15.30 -50.15
C LYS A 112 49.75 -16.79 -49.81
N PRO A 113 48.75 -17.65 -50.10
CA PRO A 113 48.82 -19.09 -49.82
C PRO A 113 50.08 -19.76 -50.41
N ASP A 114 50.61 -19.23 -51.52
CA ASP A 114 51.84 -19.73 -52.18
C ASP A 114 53.10 -18.89 -51.89
N ALA A 115 53.10 -18.04 -50.86
CA ALA A 115 54.22 -17.11 -50.60
C ALA A 115 55.58 -17.79 -50.37
N ALA A 116 55.61 -19.10 -50.06
CA ALA A 116 56.86 -19.88 -49.97
C ALA A 116 57.51 -20.14 -51.35
N ASN A 117 56.75 -20.10 -52.43
CA ASN A 117 57.18 -20.43 -53.80
C ASN A 117 57.22 -19.21 -54.73
N VAL A 118 56.74 -18.04 -54.29
CA VAL A 118 56.76 -16.80 -55.06
C VAL A 118 58.11 -16.10 -54.87
N MET A 119 58.94 -16.05 -55.92
CA MET A 119 60.12 -15.17 -55.96
C MET A 119 59.68 -13.73 -56.20
N GLY A 120 59.49 -12.99 -55.12
CA GLY A 120 59.12 -11.58 -55.15
C GLY A 120 59.76 -10.84 -53.99
N ASN A 121 60.15 -9.59 -54.23
CA ASN A 121 60.75 -8.72 -53.20
C ASN A 121 59.80 -7.59 -52.80
N SER A 122 58.71 -7.40 -53.56
CA SER A 122 57.72 -6.37 -53.30
C SER A 122 56.58 -6.90 -52.42
N ARG A 123 55.94 -5.97 -51.71
CA ARG A 123 54.78 -6.24 -50.85
C ARG A 123 53.64 -6.85 -51.65
N GLU A 124 53.42 -6.33 -52.86
CA GLU A 124 52.33 -6.68 -53.76
C GLU A 124 52.50 -8.08 -54.35
N GLU A 125 53.75 -8.52 -54.56
CA GLU A 125 54.07 -9.88 -55.00
C GLU A 125 53.85 -10.88 -53.86
N CYS A 126 54.36 -10.56 -52.66
CA CYS A 126 54.42 -11.46 -51.51
C CYS A 126 53.15 -11.60 -50.69
N CYS A 127 52.33 -10.55 -50.64
CA CYS A 127 51.24 -10.46 -49.69
C CYS A 127 49.92 -10.08 -50.35
N ASP A 128 48.84 -10.71 -49.91
CA ASP A 128 47.50 -10.23 -50.13
C ASP A 128 47.11 -9.22 -49.06
N VAL A 129 46.30 -8.25 -49.47
CA VAL A 129 45.68 -7.30 -48.55
C VAL A 129 44.77 -8.10 -47.62
N LYS A 130 44.96 -7.99 -46.29
CA LYS A 130 44.00 -8.61 -45.35
C LYS A 130 42.65 -7.95 -45.56
N LYS A 131 41.72 -8.74 -46.06
CA LYS A 131 40.31 -8.38 -46.09
C LYS A 131 39.72 -8.63 -44.70
N CYS A 132 38.68 -7.89 -44.36
CA CYS A 132 38.01 -8.01 -43.07
C CYS A 132 37.11 -9.27 -42.98
N ASP A 133 36.98 -10.03 -44.06
CA ASP A 133 36.21 -11.28 -44.13
C ASP A 133 36.72 -12.37 -43.18
N THR A 134 38.03 -12.38 -42.90
CA THR A 134 38.70 -13.33 -42.01
C THR A 134 38.97 -12.77 -40.61
N PHE A 135 38.54 -11.52 -40.34
CA PHE A 135 38.78 -10.87 -39.05
C PHE A 135 37.63 -11.13 -38.09
N GLU A 136 37.87 -11.95 -37.06
CA GLU A 136 36.91 -12.13 -35.97
C GLU A 136 36.92 -10.91 -35.03
N CYS A 137 35.80 -10.21 -34.97
CA CYS A 137 35.63 -9.08 -34.07
C CYS A 137 35.67 -9.55 -32.60
N PRO A 138 36.51 -8.94 -31.75
CA PRO A 138 36.57 -9.31 -30.34
C PRO A 138 35.28 -8.89 -29.65
N ASN A 139 34.77 -9.75 -28.77
CA ASN A 139 33.50 -9.56 -28.07
C ASN A 139 32.33 -9.33 -29.05
N ASN A 140 31.80 -10.44 -29.57
CA ASN A 140 30.68 -10.47 -30.51
C ASN A 140 29.38 -9.80 -30.00
N THR A 141 29.30 -9.42 -28.71
CA THR A 141 28.21 -8.62 -28.15
C THR A 141 28.34 -7.13 -28.47
N GLN A 142 29.56 -6.60 -28.58
CA GLN A 142 29.78 -5.16 -28.76
C GLN A 142 30.15 -4.79 -30.19
N TRP A 143 30.57 -5.77 -30.99
CA TRP A 143 31.11 -5.56 -32.32
C TRP A 143 30.49 -6.53 -33.33
N GLU A 144 30.17 -6.03 -34.51
CA GLU A 144 29.80 -6.82 -35.69
C GLU A 144 30.76 -6.56 -36.85
N PRO A 145 30.96 -7.53 -37.75
CA PRO A 145 31.74 -7.30 -38.96
C PRO A 145 31.16 -6.13 -39.77
N ASN A 146 32.01 -5.21 -40.20
CA ASN A 146 31.59 -4.08 -41.00
C ASN A 146 31.35 -4.53 -42.46
N PRO A 147 30.11 -4.50 -42.97
CA PRO A 147 29.80 -5.00 -44.31
C PRO A 147 30.45 -4.18 -45.43
N LYS A 148 30.91 -2.95 -45.14
CA LYS A 148 31.57 -2.07 -46.10
C LYS A 148 33.10 -2.14 -46.04
N ALA A 149 33.67 -2.83 -45.06
CA ALA A 149 35.11 -2.90 -44.89
C ALA A 149 35.71 -4.02 -45.74
N VAL A 150 36.24 -3.64 -46.91
CA VAL A 150 36.87 -4.62 -47.81
C VAL A 150 38.34 -4.84 -47.44
N VAL A 151 38.99 -3.89 -46.76
CA VAL A 151 40.45 -3.90 -46.49
C VAL A 151 40.72 -3.36 -45.09
N GLY A 152 41.36 -4.16 -44.24
CA GLY A 152 41.73 -3.75 -42.88
C GLY A 152 42.22 -4.92 -42.03
N SER A 153 42.93 -4.61 -40.95
CA SER A 153 43.47 -5.59 -39.99
C SER A 153 43.14 -5.26 -38.55
N THR A 154 42.47 -4.12 -38.31
CA THR A 154 42.18 -3.59 -36.98
C THR A 154 40.69 -3.58 -36.71
N ILE A 155 40.31 -3.68 -35.43
CA ILE A 155 38.91 -3.66 -34.98
C ILE A 155 38.17 -2.44 -35.53
N LYS A 156 38.80 -1.25 -35.54
CA LYS A 156 38.17 -0.01 -36.04
C LYS A 156 37.88 -0.04 -37.55
N GLN A 157 38.66 -0.81 -38.32
CA GLN A 157 38.49 -0.94 -39.75
C GLN A 157 37.49 -2.04 -40.08
N CYS A 158 37.61 -3.19 -39.41
CA CYS A 158 36.86 -4.41 -39.76
C CYS A 158 35.56 -4.59 -38.97
N CYS A 159 35.36 -3.87 -37.87
CA CYS A 159 34.22 -4.04 -36.99
C CYS A 159 33.45 -2.73 -36.80
N THR A 160 32.13 -2.82 -36.87
CA THR A 160 31.21 -1.75 -36.48
C THR A 160 30.73 -2.01 -35.06
N LYS A 161 30.58 -0.95 -34.27
CA LYS A 161 30.02 -1.05 -32.92
C LYS A 161 28.54 -1.41 -33.01
N LYS A 162 28.12 -2.45 -32.29
CA LYS A 162 26.70 -2.69 -32.01
C LYS A 162 26.24 -1.69 -30.97
N MET A 163 25.27 -0.87 -31.36
CA MET A 163 24.71 0.17 -30.51
C MET A 163 23.42 -0.36 -29.89
N CYS A 164 23.22 -0.11 -28.60
CA CYS A 164 21.99 -0.52 -27.90
C CYS A 164 20.72 0.12 -28.48
N ASP A 165 20.86 1.19 -29.28
CA ASP A 165 19.76 1.87 -29.97
C ASP A 165 18.98 0.91 -30.90
N THR A 166 19.65 -0.06 -31.54
CA THR A 166 19.01 -1.05 -32.43
C THR A 166 18.60 -2.34 -31.72
N HIS A 167 19.06 -2.56 -30.49
CA HIS A 167 18.72 -3.75 -29.71
C HIS A 167 17.24 -3.72 -29.30
N THR A 168 16.56 -4.86 -29.25
CA THR A 168 15.19 -4.95 -28.72
C THR A 168 15.21 -5.85 -27.51
N CYS A 169 14.76 -5.34 -26.36
CA CYS A 169 14.81 -6.09 -25.10
C CYS A 169 13.90 -7.33 -25.21
N SER A 170 14.41 -8.51 -24.84
CA SER A 170 13.67 -9.76 -25.08
C SER A 170 12.47 -9.96 -24.15
N LYS A 171 12.41 -9.24 -23.02
CA LYS A 171 11.37 -9.34 -22.00
C LYS A 171 10.62 -8.02 -21.86
N ASP A 172 9.30 -8.10 -21.68
CA ASP A 172 8.45 -6.92 -21.43
C ASP A 172 8.76 -6.20 -20.11
N SER A 173 9.41 -6.90 -19.17
CA SER A 173 9.89 -6.35 -17.90
C SER A 173 11.08 -5.40 -18.03
N LEU A 174 11.73 -5.41 -19.20
CA LEU A 174 12.91 -4.64 -19.49
C LEU A 174 12.56 -3.44 -20.39
N GLN A 175 13.31 -2.37 -20.22
CA GLN A 175 13.30 -1.18 -21.08
C GLN A 175 14.74 -0.83 -21.47
N LYS A 176 14.91 -0.11 -22.59
CA LYS A 176 16.23 0.39 -22.98
C LYS A 176 16.77 1.34 -21.92
N LYS A 177 18.05 1.20 -21.59
CA LYS A 177 18.74 2.17 -20.74
C LYS A 177 18.69 3.56 -21.41
N PRO A 178 18.40 4.64 -20.67
CA PRO A 178 18.25 5.98 -21.24
C PRO A 178 19.60 6.64 -21.65
N VAL A 179 20.69 5.87 -21.75
CA VAL A 179 22.03 6.37 -22.05
C VAL A 179 22.29 6.30 -23.56
N LYS A 180 22.42 7.45 -24.20
CA LYS A 180 22.80 7.54 -25.63
C LYS A 180 24.23 7.02 -25.84
N GLY A 181 24.43 6.25 -26.90
CA GLY A 181 25.76 5.79 -27.31
C GLY A 181 26.29 4.57 -26.54
N LEU A 182 25.41 3.87 -25.80
CA LEU A 182 25.76 2.64 -25.12
C LEU A 182 26.03 1.52 -26.15
N GLN A 183 27.15 0.81 -25.97
CA GLN A 183 27.58 -0.29 -26.83
C GLN A 183 27.17 -1.61 -26.21
N GLY A 184 26.65 -2.53 -27.04
CA GLY A 184 26.22 -3.85 -26.61
C GLY A 184 25.16 -4.44 -27.53
N SER A 185 24.89 -5.73 -27.32
CA SER A 185 23.84 -6.46 -28.06
C SER A 185 23.11 -7.49 -27.21
N THR A 186 23.33 -7.48 -25.89
CA THR A 186 22.60 -8.33 -24.95
C THR A 186 21.66 -7.49 -24.11
N ASP A 187 20.62 -8.13 -23.56
CA ASP A 187 19.68 -7.48 -22.66
C ASP A 187 20.39 -6.90 -21.43
N ASP A 188 21.39 -7.58 -20.89
CA ASP A 188 22.12 -7.09 -19.71
C ASP A 188 22.94 -5.82 -20.00
N GLU A 189 23.49 -5.71 -21.20
CA GLU A 189 24.23 -4.53 -21.65
C GLU A 189 23.28 -3.38 -21.97
N CYS A 190 22.21 -3.65 -22.71
CA CYS A 190 21.38 -2.61 -23.34
C CYS A 190 20.08 -2.26 -22.61
N CYS A 191 19.60 -3.16 -21.76
CA CYS A 191 18.30 -3.04 -21.12
C CYS A 191 18.42 -3.00 -19.59
N GLU A 192 17.43 -2.39 -18.95
CA GLU A 192 17.27 -2.37 -17.51
C GLU A 192 15.81 -2.63 -17.15
N HIS A 193 15.56 -3.07 -15.91
CA HIS A 193 14.20 -3.26 -15.46
C HIS A 193 13.43 -1.94 -15.46
N LYS A 194 12.15 -2.01 -15.85
CA LYS A 194 11.23 -0.89 -15.70
C LYS A 194 11.11 -0.50 -14.24
N PHE A 195 10.91 0.78 -14.01
CA PHE A 195 10.57 1.31 -12.70
C PHE A 195 9.06 1.17 -12.47
N CYS A 196 8.67 0.90 -11.23
CA CYS A 196 7.27 0.81 -10.87
C CYS A 196 6.50 2.11 -11.16
N THR A 197 7.16 3.27 -11.18
CA THR A 197 6.54 4.54 -11.58
C THR A 197 5.97 4.56 -12.99
N ALA A 198 6.43 3.67 -13.88
CA ALA A 198 5.86 3.49 -15.21
C ALA A 198 4.77 2.39 -15.27
N TRP A 199 4.56 1.65 -14.18
CA TRP A 199 3.58 0.57 -14.08
C TRP A 199 2.23 1.09 -13.57
N THR A 200 1.14 0.69 -14.24
CA THR A 200 -0.22 0.96 -13.77
C THR A 200 -0.81 -0.35 -13.26
N CYS A 201 -1.20 -0.38 -11.98
CA CYS A 201 -1.81 -1.57 -11.39
C CYS A 201 -3.03 -2.02 -12.19
N SER A 202 -3.16 -3.33 -12.46
CA SER A 202 -4.22 -3.84 -13.34
C SER A 202 -5.64 -3.49 -12.87
N ASP A 203 -5.90 -3.63 -11.57
CA ASP A 203 -7.18 -3.34 -10.93
C ASP A 203 -7.03 -2.32 -9.79
N LYS A 204 -7.50 -1.10 -10.04
CA LYS A 204 -7.45 0.01 -9.07
C LYS A 204 -8.25 -0.26 -7.80
N THR A 205 -9.21 -1.18 -7.82
CA THR A 205 -10.01 -1.47 -6.62
C THR A 205 -9.29 -2.46 -5.70
N LYS A 206 -8.43 -3.31 -6.25
CA LYS A 206 -7.72 -4.38 -5.52
C LYS A 206 -6.27 -4.03 -5.19
N TRP A 207 -5.70 -3.08 -5.90
CA TRP A 207 -4.29 -2.74 -5.81
C TRP A 207 -4.12 -1.24 -5.64
N VAL A 208 -3.18 -0.87 -4.78
CA VAL A 208 -2.71 0.51 -4.64
C VAL A 208 -1.23 0.55 -4.95
N HIS A 209 -0.81 1.57 -5.70
CA HIS A 209 0.59 1.67 -6.07
C HIS A 209 1.46 1.91 -4.82
N LYS A 210 2.56 1.15 -4.67
CA LYS A 210 3.45 1.21 -3.49
C LYS A 210 3.96 2.62 -3.18
N SER A 211 4.15 3.45 -4.21
CA SER A 211 4.59 4.84 -4.03
C SER A 211 3.54 5.76 -3.37
N ALA A 212 2.25 5.39 -3.42
CA ALA A 212 1.18 6.15 -2.79
C ALA A 212 1.12 5.94 -1.27
N GLN A 213 1.50 4.75 -0.79
CA GLN A 213 1.49 4.42 0.64
C GLN A 213 2.77 4.87 1.36
N HIS A 214 3.93 4.78 0.73
CA HIS A 214 5.23 5.03 1.37
C HIS A 214 5.77 6.45 1.15
N GLY A 215 4.95 7.47 1.43
CA GLY A 215 5.13 8.89 1.08
C GLY A 215 6.44 9.61 1.46
N ALA A 216 7.44 8.94 2.05
CA ALA A 216 8.73 9.54 2.40
C ALA A 216 9.96 8.78 1.85
N THR A 217 9.84 7.51 1.45
CA THR A 217 10.98 6.70 0.97
C THR A 217 10.81 6.26 -0.48
N ASN A 218 10.17 7.09 -1.30
CA ASN A 218 9.93 6.93 -2.75
C ASN A 218 11.22 6.77 -3.58
N LEU A 219 12.03 5.77 -3.26
CA LEU A 219 13.03 5.24 -4.16
C LEU A 219 12.26 4.44 -5.21
N ASP A 220 12.41 4.83 -6.47
CA ASP A 220 11.83 4.13 -7.60
C ASP A 220 12.25 2.66 -7.58
N ARG A 221 11.35 1.81 -7.08
CA ARG A 221 11.54 0.37 -7.04
C ARG A 221 11.48 -0.14 -8.48
N ARG A 222 12.37 -1.08 -8.80
CA ARG A 222 12.33 -1.81 -10.07
C ARG A 222 11.27 -2.89 -9.97
N GLY A 223 10.41 -2.96 -10.98
CA GLY A 223 9.35 -3.94 -11.06
C GLY A 223 8.46 -3.72 -12.28
N PHE A 224 7.72 -4.76 -12.66
CA PHE A 224 6.88 -4.74 -13.85
C PHE A 224 5.59 -5.57 -13.69
N SER A 225 5.26 -5.97 -12.47
CA SER A 225 4.02 -6.69 -12.17
C SER A 225 3.30 -6.04 -11.00
N ASP A 226 2.03 -6.38 -10.80
CA ASP A 226 1.25 -5.87 -9.69
C ASP A 226 1.83 -6.30 -8.35
N GLU A 227 2.34 -7.53 -8.25
CA GLU A 227 2.97 -8.05 -7.02
C GLU A 227 4.24 -7.28 -6.65
N GLU A 228 4.99 -6.81 -7.67
CA GLU A 228 6.22 -6.06 -7.46
C GLU A 228 5.94 -4.58 -7.17
N CYS A 229 5.00 -3.97 -7.89
CA CYS A 229 4.78 -2.51 -7.92
C CYS A 229 3.58 -2.01 -7.14
N CYS A 230 2.66 -2.90 -6.79
CA CYS A 230 1.42 -2.57 -6.10
C CYS A 230 1.34 -3.36 -4.78
N ASP A 231 0.64 -2.78 -3.82
CA ASP A 231 0.24 -3.44 -2.59
C ASP A 231 -1.23 -3.84 -2.69
N GLU A 232 -1.56 -4.98 -2.11
CA GLU A 232 -2.93 -5.43 -2.00
C GLU A 232 -3.72 -4.44 -1.15
N LYS A 233 -4.85 -3.99 -1.69
CA LYS A 233 -5.79 -3.14 -0.99
C LYS A 233 -6.84 -4.02 -0.35
N TYR A 234 -6.85 -4.04 0.98
CA TYR A 234 -7.86 -4.74 1.76
C TYR A 234 -8.99 -3.79 2.12
N CYS A 235 -10.17 -4.38 2.29
CA CYS A 235 -11.36 -3.66 2.71
C CYS A 235 -11.17 -3.07 4.11
N LEU A 236 -11.50 -1.78 4.25
CA LEU A 236 -11.51 -1.07 5.54
C LEU A 236 -12.95 -0.90 6.01
N ALA A 237 -13.17 -0.91 7.32
CA ALA A 237 -14.52 -0.73 7.90
C ALA A 237 -15.18 0.59 7.48
N GLU A 238 -14.37 1.63 7.29
CA GLU A 238 -14.80 2.95 6.83
C GLU A 238 -15.39 2.95 5.40
N ILE A 239 -15.10 1.92 4.59
CA ILE A 239 -15.66 1.82 3.23
C ILE A 239 -17.17 1.53 3.30
N CYS A 240 -17.70 1.04 4.42
CA CYS A 240 -19.12 0.77 4.57
C CYS A 240 -19.88 1.94 5.22
N ASP A 241 -19.33 3.17 5.23
CA ASP A 241 -19.98 4.38 5.76
C ASP A 241 -20.82 5.09 4.67
N PRO A 242 -22.11 5.39 4.91
CA PRO A 242 -22.85 5.23 6.17
C PRO A 242 -23.20 3.79 6.48
N ALA A 243 -22.89 3.40 7.72
CA ALA A 243 -23.15 2.08 8.29
C ALA A 243 -24.64 1.68 8.27
N THR A 244 -25.51 2.62 7.90
CA THR A 244 -26.91 2.36 7.66
C THR A 244 -27.06 1.45 6.44
N GLN A 245 -26.55 1.79 5.25
CA GLN A 245 -26.91 1.03 4.03
C GLN A 245 -26.11 -0.27 3.82
N TRP A 246 -24.97 -0.39 4.49
CA TRP A 246 -23.99 -1.43 4.22
C TRP A 246 -23.45 -2.05 5.50
N LYS A 247 -23.37 -3.38 5.52
CA LYS A 247 -22.71 -4.16 6.57
C LYS A 247 -21.40 -4.69 6.03
N GLY A 248 -20.31 -4.53 6.77
CA GLY A 248 -19.04 -5.15 6.40
C GLY A 248 -19.17 -6.67 6.31
N LYS A 249 -18.61 -7.28 5.25
CA LYS A 249 -18.52 -8.74 5.14
C LYS A 249 -17.68 -9.32 6.28
N GLU A 250 -17.97 -10.57 6.66
CA GLU A 250 -17.19 -11.27 7.68
C GLU A 250 -15.73 -11.44 7.21
N GLY A 251 -14.77 -11.10 8.09
CA GLY A 251 -13.34 -11.12 7.72
C GLY A 251 -12.93 -10.00 6.77
N LEU A 252 -13.50 -8.80 6.94
CA LEU A 252 -13.24 -7.61 6.12
C LEU A 252 -11.74 -7.33 5.88
N ASP A 253 -10.91 -7.56 6.90
CA ASP A 253 -9.45 -7.41 6.87
C ASP A 253 -8.74 -8.35 5.89
N LYS A 254 -9.41 -9.44 5.48
CA LYS A 254 -8.87 -10.47 4.56
C LYS A 254 -9.47 -10.37 3.17
N ILE A 255 -10.46 -9.50 2.96
CA ILE A 255 -11.12 -9.35 1.66
C ILE A 255 -10.39 -8.27 0.88
N GLN A 256 -9.87 -8.64 -0.29
CA GLN A 256 -9.24 -7.70 -1.21
C GLN A 256 -10.31 -6.90 -1.96
N GLY A 257 -10.24 -5.58 -1.88
CA GLY A 257 -11.19 -4.70 -2.53
C GLY A 257 -11.19 -3.29 -1.94
N SER A 258 -11.90 -2.39 -2.60
CA SER A 258 -12.12 -1.06 -2.06
C SER A 258 -13.40 -0.37 -2.50
N THR A 259 -14.29 -1.10 -3.17
CA THR A 259 -15.65 -0.62 -3.43
C THR A 259 -16.61 -1.19 -2.40
N HIS A 260 -17.75 -0.52 -2.21
CA HIS A 260 -18.80 -0.95 -1.30
C HIS A 260 -19.30 -2.36 -1.65
N GLU A 261 -19.42 -2.71 -2.92
CA GLU A 261 -19.91 -4.03 -3.37
C GLU A 261 -18.91 -5.16 -3.10
N GLN A 262 -17.62 -4.84 -3.14
CA GLN A 262 -16.55 -5.80 -2.84
C GLN A 262 -16.46 -6.04 -1.34
N CYS A 263 -16.50 -4.96 -0.55
CA CYS A 263 -16.22 -4.97 0.88
C CYS A 263 -17.46 -5.19 1.76
N CYS A 264 -18.61 -4.76 1.31
CA CYS A 264 -19.82 -4.69 2.12
C CYS A 264 -20.94 -5.50 1.48
N GLU A 265 -21.84 -5.95 2.33
CA GLU A 265 -23.14 -6.51 1.97
C GLU A 265 -24.20 -5.46 2.21
N LYS A 266 -25.21 -5.44 1.35
CA LYS A 266 -26.34 -4.54 1.54
C LYS A 266 -27.15 -4.99 2.73
N ILE A 267 -27.53 -4.06 3.60
CA ILE A 267 -28.44 -4.36 4.69
C ILE A 267 -29.85 -4.44 4.10
N PHE A 268 -30.48 -5.59 4.25
CA PHE A 268 -31.88 -5.81 3.92
C PHE A 268 -32.71 -5.71 5.18
N CYS A 269 -33.96 -5.25 5.04
CA CYS A 269 -34.87 -5.16 6.17
C CYS A 269 -35.15 -6.50 6.85
N ASP A 270 -34.82 -7.64 6.21
CA ASP A 270 -34.92 -8.93 6.85
C ASP A 270 -33.85 -9.14 7.96
N ASP A 271 -32.65 -8.61 7.73
CA ASP A 271 -31.54 -8.68 8.69
C ASP A 271 -31.56 -7.49 9.68
N PHE A 272 -32.37 -6.47 9.40
CA PHE A 272 -32.52 -5.31 10.27
C PHE A 272 -33.37 -5.65 11.51
N VAL A 273 -32.81 -5.38 12.68
CA VAL A 273 -33.52 -5.47 13.96
C VAL A 273 -34.06 -4.07 14.26
N CYS A 274 -35.38 -3.92 14.27
CA CYS A 274 -36.01 -2.68 14.70
C CYS A 274 -35.53 -2.34 16.12
N ASP A 275 -35.26 -1.05 16.36
CA ASP A 275 -35.05 -0.53 17.70
C ASP A 275 -36.37 -0.68 18.47
N THR A 276 -36.55 -1.87 18.98
CA THR A 276 -37.43 -2.18 20.08
C THR A 276 -36.61 -2.01 21.34
N ASP A 277 -37.24 -1.72 22.46
CA ASP A 277 -36.57 -1.51 23.75
C ASP A 277 -35.79 -2.77 24.20
N VAL A 278 -34.57 -2.93 23.66
CA VAL A 278 -33.68 -4.06 23.91
C VAL A 278 -33.29 -4.16 25.39
N ASN A 279 -33.44 -3.06 26.13
CA ASN A 279 -33.12 -2.94 27.55
C ASN A 279 -34.32 -3.20 28.48
N GLY A 280 -35.52 -3.44 27.97
CA GLY A 280 -36.73 -3.67 28.77
C GLY A 280 -37.14 -2.50 29.68
N THR A 281 -36.72 -1.28 29.32
CA THR A 281 -37.04 -0.04 30.05
C THR A 281 -38.45 0.51 29.81
N GLY A 282 -39.19 -0.07 28.87
CA GLY A 282 -40.46 0.40 28.34
C GLY A 282 -40.36 1.59 27.37
N VAL A 283 -39.16 2.13 27.11
CA VAL A 283 -38.96 3.32 26.27
C VAL A 283 -38.28 2.89 24.97
N GLY A 284 -39.03 2.87 23.87
CA GLY A 284 -38.50 2.50 22.55
C GLY A 284 -39.11 1.24 21.91
N THR A 285 -40.28 0.77 22.34
CA THR A 285 -40.99 -0.33 21.64
C THR A 285 -41.76 0.14 20.38
N GLN A 286 -41.56 1.40 19.97
CA GLN A 286 -42.41 2.10 19.00
C GLN A 286 -42.46 1.48 17.61
N TRP A 287 -41.66 0.46 17.32
CA TRP A 287 -41.51 -0.11 16.00
C TRP A 287 -41.74 -1.62 16.01
N TYR A 288 -42.46 -2.13 15.03
CA TYR A 288 -42.49 -3.57 14.73
C TYR A 288 -41.98 -3.82 13.32
N LYS A 289 -41.33 -4.97 13.11
CA LYS A 289 -40.83 -5.36 11.79
C LYS A 289 -42.01 -5.50 10.83
N ARG A 290 -41.87 -4.98 9.60
CA ARG A 290 -42.89 -5.16 8.56
C ARG A 290 -43.02 -6.65 8.23
N VAL A 291 -44.00 -7.33 8.84
CA VAL A 291 -44.28 -8.74 8.56
C VAL A 291 -45.20 -8.82 7.32
N ASP A 292 -44.64 -9.41 6.26
CA ASP A 292 -45.28 -10.03 5.11
C ASP A 292 -45.92 -9.13 4.04
N THR A 293 -45.23 -9.07 2.88
CA THR A 293 -45.83 -9.02 1.53
C THR A 293 -44.72 -9.08 0.46
N ASN A 294 -43.93 -10.15 0.28
CA ASN A 294 -42.82 -10.18 -0.71
C ASN A 294 -41.79 -9.01 -0.61
N THR A 295 -41.86 -8.25 0.49
CA THR A 295 -41.22 -6.93 0.72
C THR A 295 -39.96 -7.08 1.60
N TYR A 296 -39.47 -8.31 1.79
CA TYR A 296 -38.20 -8.56 2.51
C TYR A 296 -36.95 -8.41 1.64
N LYS A 297 -37.13 -8.10 0.35
CA LYS A 297 -36.01 -7.79 -0.57
C LYS A 297 -35.66 -6.30 -0.63
N TRP A 298 -36.36 -5.45 0.12
CA TRP A 298 -36.07 -4.01 0.10
C TRP A 298 -34.83 -3.71 0.93
N GLN A 299 -33.93 -2.94 0.33
CA GLN A 299 -32.76 -2.38 1.00
C GLN A 299 -33.25 -1.33 1.97
N GLY A 300 -32.82 -1.42 3.22
CA GLY A 300 -33.25 -0.52 4.28
C GLY A 300 -32.47 -0.81 5.55
N SER A 301 -32.35 0.23 6.36
CA SER A 301 -31.31 0.33 7.38
C SER A 301 -31.68 1.15 8.59
N THR A 302 -32.90 1.66 8.58
CA THR A 302 -33.45 2.54 9.59
C THR A 302 -34.81 1.99 9.99
N ASN A 303 -35.29 2.38 11.17
CA ASN A 303 -36.61 1.97 11.65
C ASN A 303 -37.72 2.45 10.70
N GLU A 304 -37.56 3.64 10.11
CA GLU A 304 -38.51 4.22 9.18
C GLU A 304 -38.62 3.41 7.88
N GLU A 305 -37.50 2.86 7.41
CA GLU A 305 -37.44 2.03 6.19
C GLU A 305 -37.95 0.61 6.43
N CYS A 306 -37.51 -0.02 7.52
CA CYS A 306 -37.70 -1.46 7.74
C CYS A 306 -38.82 -1.82 8.72
N CYS A 307 -39.26 -0.86 9.50
CA CYS A 307 -40.24 -1.08 10.55
C CYS A 307 -41.49 -0.23 10.29
N LEU A 308 -42.54 -0.52 11.06
CA LEU A 308 -43.74 0.29 11.11
C LEU A 308 -43.91 0.80 12.54
N PRO A 309 -44.32 2.07 12.70
CA PRO A 309 -44.60 2.58 14.02
C PRO A 309 -45.83 1.87 14.59
N ILE A 310 -45.76 1.46 15.85
CA ILE A 310 -46.90 1.00 16.63
C ILE A 310 -47.65 2.24 17.09
N TYR A 311 -48.88 2.37 16.62
CA TYR A 311 -49.78 3.39 17.12
C TYR A 311 -50.47 2.89 18.37
N CYS A 312 -50.72 3.78 19.32
CA CYS A 312 -51.45 3.43 20.52
C CYS A 312 -52.81 2.82 20.22
N SER A 313 -53.48 3.23 19.13
CA SER A 313 -54.71 2.61 18.64
C SER A 313 -54.63 1.09 18.41
N GLN A 314 -53.44 0.57 18.08
CA GLN A 314 -53.18 -0.85 17.83
C GLN A 314 -52.70 -1.59 19.08
N TYR A 315 -52.21 -0.87 20.09
CA TYR A 315 -51.75 -1.45 21.34
C TYR A 315 -52.91 -1.82 22.27
N THR A 316 -52.79 -2.98 22.91
CA THR A 316 -53.76 -3.51 23.88
C THR A 316 -53.04 -3.84 25.17
N THR A 317 -53.46 -3.21 26.27
CA THR A 317 -52.94 -3.48 27.62
C THR A 317 -53.39 -4.85 28.14
N SER A 318 -52.52 -5.54 28.89
CA SER A 318 -52.89 -6.75 29.64
C SER A 318 -53.65 -6.46 30.93
N HIS A 319 -53.66 -5.19 31.38
CA HIS A 319 -54.32 -4.74 32.61
C HIS A 319 -55.31 -3.60 32.31
N PRO A 320 -56.40 -3.86 31.55
CA PRO A 320 -57.35 -2.83 31.16
C PRO A 320 -57.98 -2.12 32.36
N THR A 321 -57.93 -2.74 33.55
CA THR A 321 -58.47 -2.19 34.77
C THR A 321 -57.61 -1.11 35.44
N ARG A 322 -56.41 -0.80 34.96
CA ARG A 322 -55.54 0.20 35.62
C ARG A 322 -55.25 1.43 34.77
N TRP A 323 -55.80 1.45 33.57
CA TRP A 323 -55.34 2.31 32.50
C TRP A 323 -56.53 2.82 31.68
N VAL A 324 -56.58 4.12 31.41
CA VAL A 324 -57.53 4.74 30.46
C VAL A 324 -56.77 5.12 29.21
N ARG A 325 -57.30 4.75 28.03
CA ARG A 325 -56.64 5.06 26.76
C ARG A 325 -56.52 6.58 26.60
N LYS A 326 -55.32 7.05 26.22
CA LYS A 326 -55.11 8.47 25.91
C LYS A 326 -56.06 8.92 24.79
N LYS A 327 -56.51 10.17 24.86
CA LYS A 327 -57.49 10.70 23.90
C LYS A 327 -56.97 10.75 22.46
N ASP A 328 -55.67 10.91 22.29
CA ASP A 328 -55.04 10.93 20.97
C ASP A 328 -54.63 9.52 20.54
N ALA A 329 -55.42 8.94 19.64
CA ALA A 329 -55.19 7.61 19.09
C ALA A 329 -54.00 7.57 18.10
N SER A 330 -53.52 8.73 17.62
CA SER A 330 -52.42 8.85 16.66
C SER A 330 -51.03 8.88 17.30
N LEU A 331 -50.96 8.89 18.64
CA LEU A 331 -49.70 8.81 19.38
C LEU A 331 -48.99 7.48 19.06
N HIS A 332 -47.69 7.58 18.82
CA HIS A 332 -46.80 6.42 18.72
C HIS A 332 -46.52 5.89 20.12
N GLY A 333 -46.73 4.59 20.31
CA GLY A 333 -46.54 3.96 21.59
C GLY A 333 -46.98 2.51 21.59
N SER A 334 -46.36 1.76 22.48
CA SER A 334 -46.40 0.30 22.50
C SER A 334 -46.25 -0.24 23.91
N THR A 335 -46.32 0.65 24.90
CA THR A 335 -46.42 0.32 26.32
C THR A 335 -47.66 0.96 26.93
N ASP A 336 -48.07 0.41 28.06
CA ASP A 336 -49.18 0.94 28.85
C ASP A 336 -48.98 2.44 29.16
N VAL A 337 -47.77 2.84 29.57
CA VAL A 337 -47.47 4.23 29.97
C VAL A 337 -47.48 5.21 28.79
N GLU A 338 -47.08 4.74 27.60
CA GLU A 338 -47.12 5.55 26.37
C GLU A 338 -48.55 5.73 25.87
N CYS A 339 -49.39 4.71 25.96
CA CYS A 339 -50.70 4.68 25.31
C CYS A 339 -51.90 4.90 26.21
N TYR A 340 -51.70 4.82 27.52
CA TYR A 340 -52.74 4.98 28.51
C TYR A 340 -52.30 5.94 29.62
N ASP A 341 -53.27 6.67 30.16
CA ASP A 341 -53.13 7.41 31.39
C ASP A 341 -53.51 6.48 32.56
N PRO A 342 -52.81 6.53 33.70
CA PRO A 342 -53.16 5.70 34.85
C PRO A 342 -54.55 6.07 35.36
N LEU A 343 -55.43 5.08 35.51
CA LEU A 343 -56.73 5.30 36.15
C LEU A 343 -56.55 5.29 37.66
N TRP A 344 -56.79 6.44 38.27
CA TRP A 344 -56.73 6.58 39.73
C TRP A 344 -58.07 6.23 40.34
N CYS A 345 -58.06 5.54 41.49
CA CYS A 345 -59.27 5.19 42.20
C CYS A 345 -60.10 6.42 42.60
N SER A 346 -59.50 7.62 42.69
CA SER A 346 -60.24 8.86 42.90
C SER A 346 -61.22 9.22 41.78
N GLU A 347 -61.03 8.67 40.58
CA GLU A 347 -61.92 8.86 39.43
C GLU A 347 -62.95 7.73 39.31
N TYR A 348 -62.85 6.69 40.16
CA TYR A 348 -63.75 5.55 40.18
C TYR A 348 -65.01 5.82 41.01
N CYS A 349 -66.15 5.26 40.59
CA CYS A 349 -67.44 5.42 41.28
C CYS A 349 -67.83 4.11 41.95
N CYS A 350 -67.65 4.01 43.27
CA CYS A 350 -68.12 2.85 44.05
C CYS A 350 -69.65 2.77 44.05
N ASP A 351 -70.19 1.56 43.95
CA ASP A 351 -71.63 1.34 44.08
C ASP A 351 -72.09 1.57 45.52
N LYS A 352 -72.66 2.76 45.77
CA LYS A 352 -73.21 3.14 47.07
C LYS A 352 -74.37 2.25 47.51
N GLN A 353 -75.10 1.61 46.58
CA GLN A 353 -76.22 0.73 46.94
C GLN A 353 -75.73 -0.55 47.62
N SER A 354 -74.50 -0.96 47.32
CA SER A 354 -73.83 -2.12 47.90
C SER A 354 -73.07 -1.82 49.21
N GLY A 355 -73.18 -0.60 49.74
CA GLY A 355 -72.49 -0.18 50.97
C GLY A 355 -70.98 -0.01 50.81
N LEU A 356 -70.52 0.26 49.59
CA LEU A 356 -69.11 0.49 49.26
C LEU A 356 -68.79 2.00 49.23
N GLU A 357 -67.67 2.36 49.84
CA GLU A 357 -67.08 3.70 49.79
C GLU A 357 -65.67 3.66 49.22
N LEU A 358 -65.23 4.77 48.62
CA LEU A 358 -63.86 4.91 48.11
C LEU A 358 -62.87 4.74 49.25
N ARG A 359 -61.77 4.03 48.97
CA ARG A 359 -60.65 3.91 49.92
C ARG A 359 -60.15 5.31 50.33
N PRO A 360 -59.79 5.52 51.61
CA PRO A 360 -59.33 6.83 52.10
C PRO A 360 -58.08 7.37 51.36
N ASN A 361 -57.29 6.48 50.74
CA ASN A 361 -56.12 6.84 49.92
C ASN A 361 -56.36 6.71 48.41
N ALA A 362 -57.61 6.80 47.93
CA ALA A 362 -57.96 6.58 46.52
C ALA A 362 -57.18 7.48 45.53
N LYS A 363 -56.72 8.66 45.94
CA LYS A 363 -55.89 9.56 45.11
C LYS A 363 -54.46 9.05 44.85
N GLN A 364 -53.98 8.10 45.65
CA GLN A 364 -52.62 7.55 45.55
C GLN A 364 -52.61 6.10 45.05
N HIS A 365 -53.78 5.52 44.77
CA HIS A 365 -53.91 4.14 44.30
C HIS A 365 -54.51 4.11 42.89
N GLN A 366 -53.89 3.29 42.03
CA GLN A 366 -54.39 3.00 40.69
C GLN A 366 -55.34 1.79 40.74
N GLY A 367 -56.43 1.86 39.99
CA GLY A 367 -57.41 0.77 39.91
C GLY A 367 -58.70 1.22 39.25
N SER A 368 -59.52 0.23 38.84
CA SER A 368 -60.85 0.47 38.23
C SER A 368 -61.90 -0.55 38.65
N THR A 369 -61.60 -1.40 39.63
CA THR A 369 -62.58 -2.35 40.16
C THR A 369 -62.98 -1.96 41.58
N ASP A 370 -64.16 -2.40 41.99
CA ASP A 370 -64.65 -2.20 43.35
C ASP A 370 -63.67 -2.82 44.38
N GLU A 371 -63.02 -3.94 44.06
CA GLU A 371 -62.04 -4.57 44.94
C GLU A 371 -60.76 -3.73 45.10
N GLU A 372 -60.30 -3.12 44.01
CA GLU A 372 -59.11 -2.28 44.00
C GLU A 372 -59.37 -0.91 44.67
N CYS A 373 -60.54 -0.31 44.41
CA CYS A 373 -60.81 1.10 44.74
C CYS A 373 -61.75 1.33 45.92
N CYS A 374 -62.56 0.35 46.31
CA CYS A 374 -63.61 0.53 47.31
C CYS A 374 -63.38 -0.34 48.57
N VAL A 375 -64.04 0.03 49.66
CA VAL A 375 -64.10 -0.69 50.94
C VAL A 375 -65.54 -0.70 51.45
N LYS A 376 -65.96 -1.78 52.12
CA LYS A 376 -67.27 -1.83 52.78
C LYS A 376 -67.30 -0.90 53.99
N ILE A 377 -68.35 -0.10 54.08
CA ILE A 377 -68.67 0.66 55.29
C ILE A 377 -69.16 -0.35 56.34
N GLY A 378 -68.47 -0.42 57.48
CA GLY A 378 -68.78 -1.33 58.59
C GLY A 378 -70.00 -0.92 59.40
#